data_AF-A0A176S0W9-F1
#
_entry.id   AF-A0A176S0W9-F1
#
_cell.length_a   1.000
_cell.length_b   1.000
_cell.length_c   1.000
_cell.angle_alpha   90.00
_cell.angle_beta   90.00
_cell.angle_gamma   90.00
#
_symmetry.space_group_name_H-M   'P 1'
#
loop_
_entity.id
_entity.type
_entity.pdbx_description
1 polymer ?
#
loop_
_entity_poly.entity_id
_entity_poly.type
_entity_poly.pdbx_seq_one_letter_code
_entity_poly.pdbx_strand_id
1 'polypeptide(L)' 'MRPSGRTPNELREIKLTRHYTRYAEGSVLVEFGQTKVLCTATVEERVPRFL' A
#
# COMPACT_ATOMS: atom_id res chain seq x y z
N MET A 1 -10.63 -2.56 26.65
CA MET A 1 -10.95 -1.58 25.58
C MET A 1 -9.65 -1.23 24.85
N ARG A 2 -9.61 -1.13 23.52
CA ARG A 2 -8.37 -0.79 22.79
C ARG A 2 -8.04 0.69 23.02
N PRO A 3 -6.76 1.08 23.17
CA PRO A 3 -6.38 2.49 23.37
C PRO A 3 -6.87 3.44 22.27
N SER A 4 -7.07 2.91 21.06
CA SER A 4 -7.59 3.65 19.91
C SER A 4 -9.12 3.81 19.89
N GLY A 5 -9.86 3.41 20.93
CA GLY A 5 -11.33 3.48 20.97
C GLY A 5 -12.09 2.45 20.11
N ARG A 6 -11.42 1.86 19.13
CA ARG A 6 -11.96 0.85 18.21
C ARG A 6 -12.42 -0.44 18.88
N THR A 7 -13.43 -1.10 18.29
CA THR A 7 -13.87 -2.44 18.71
C THR A 7 -12.81 -3.52 18.41
N PRO A 8 -12.90 -4.72 19.01
CA PRO A 8 -11.94 -5.80 18.75
C PRO A 8 -11.85 -6.20 17.27
N ASN A 9 -12.97 -6.14 16.55
CA ASN A 9 -13.07 -6.57 15.15
C ASN A 9 -12.96 -5.40 14.16
N GLU A 10 -12.72 -4.19 14.64
CA GLU A 10 -12.63 -2.99 13.80
C GLU A 10 -11.18 -2.73 13.37
N LEU A 11 -10.99 -2.63 12.05
CA LEU A 11 -9.72 -2.29 11.41
C LEU A 11 -9.34 -0.82 11.66
N ARG A 12 -8.10 -0.44 11.32
CA ARG A 12 -7.75 1.00 11.30
C ARG A 12 -8.38 1.63 10.08
N GLU A 13 -8.52 2.95 10.05
CA GLU A 13 -8.88 3.65 8.81
C GLU A 13 -7.89 3.29 7.70
N ILE A 14 -8.43 2.95 6.52
CA ILE A 14 -7.64 2.54 5.36
C ILE A 14 -7.84 3.58 4.28
N LYS A 15 -6.73 4.16 3.79
CA LYS A 15 -6.74 5.07 2.65
C LYS A 15 -5.76 4.60 1.58
N LEU A 16 -6.21 4.64 0.33
CA LEU A 16 -5.48 4.22 -0.86
C LEU A 16 -5.36 5.41 -1.80
N THR A 17 -4.19 6.06 -1.81
CA THR A 17 -3.93 7.18 -2.71
C THR A 17 -3.19 6.68 -3.95
N ARG A 18 -3.90 6.58 -5.07
CA ARG A 18 -3.36 6.12 -6.36
C ARG A 18 -2.52 7.20 -7.05
N HIS A 19 -1.68 6.78 -7.99
CA HIS A 19 -0.81 7.64 -8.80
C HIS A 19 0.08 8.54 -7.93
N TYR A 20 0.59 7.98 -6.83
CA TYR A 20 1.30 8.75 -5.80
C TYR A 20 2.68 9.24 -6.26
N THR A 21 3.44 8.37 -6.94
CA THR A 21 4.70 8.73 -7.60
C THR A 21 4.48 8.89 -9.10
N ARG A 22 5.21 9.83 -9.70
CA ARG A 22 5.11 10.16 -11.13
C ARG A 22 5.72 9.10 -12.05
N TYR A 23 6.76 8.41 -11.59
CA TYR A 23 7.66 7.64 -12.46
C TYR A 23 7.36 6.15 -12.55
N ALA A 24 6.63 5.57 -11.58
CA ALA A 24 6.28 4.15 -11.63
C ALA A 24 5.00 3.95 -12.45
N GLU A 25 4.92 2.90 -13.26
CA GLU A 25 3.70 2.57 -14.01
C GLU A 25 2.52 2.32 -13.06
N GLY A 26 2.79 1.66 -11.92
CA GLY A 26 1.87 1.51 -10.80
C GLY A 26 2.42 2.16 -9.53
N SER A 27 1.65 3.05 -8.91
CA SER A 27 2.05 3.70 -7.65
C SER A 27 0.86 3.97 -6.73
N VAL A 28 0.97 3.53 -5.48
CA VAL A 28 -0.04 3.74 -4.44
C VAL A 28 0.63 4.02 -3.09
N LEU A 29 0.16 5.06 -2.39
CA LEU A 29 0.41 5.22 -0.96
C LEU A 29 -0.74 4.57 -0.18
N VAL A 30 -0.41 3.55 0.60
CA VAL A 30 -1.37 2.82 1.46
C VAL A 30 -1.19 3.29 2.91
N GLU A 31 -2.29 3.73 3.52
CA GLU A 31 -2.31 4.23 4.90
C GLU A 31 -3.25 3.35 5.74
N PHE A 32 -2.73 2.78 6.82
CA PHE A 32 -3.48 2.03 7.84
C PHE A 32 -3.39 2.78 9.17
N GLY A 33 -4.26 3.76 9.37
CA GLY A 33 -4.10 4.77 10.41
C GLY A 33 -2.75 5.48 10.26
N GLN A 34 -1.89 5.36 11.27
CA GLN A 34 -0.56 5.99 11.26
C GLN A 34 0.51 5.21 10.48
N THR A 35 0.26 3.95 10.10
CA THR A 35 1.20 3.18 9.28
C THR A 35 1.06 3.58 7.82
N LYS A 36 2.15 3.99 7.17
CA LYS A 36 2.16 4.37 5.76
C LYS A 36 3.15 3.50 5.00
N VAL A 37 2.73 2.96 3.86
CA VAL A 37 3.56 2.13 2.97
C VAL A 37 3.45 2.66 1.56
N LEU A 38 4.58 2.96 0.93
CA LEU A 38 4.64 3.27 -0.49
C LEU A 38 4.83 1.98 -1.28
N CYS A 39 3.90 1.68 -2.17
CA CYS A 39 3.97 0.55 -3.08
C CYS A 39 4.17 1.06 -4.51
N THR A 40 5.29 0.67 -5.13
CA THR A 40 5.59 0.93 -6.53
C THR A 40 5.70 -0.39 -7.28
N ALA A 41 5.08 -0.47 -8.45
CA ALA A 41 5.18 -1.60 -9.37
C ALA A 41 5.70 -1.11 -10.72
N THR A 42 6.54 -1.93 -11.35
CA THR A 42 7.11 -1.66 -12.67
C THR A 42 7.07 -2.90 -13.55
N VAL A 43 7.00 -2.71 -14.87
CA VAL A 43 6.94 -3.81 -15.84
C VAL A 43 8.33 -4.04 -16.40
N GLU A 44 8.84 -5.26 -16.28
CA GLU A 44 10.07 -5.68 -16.96
C GLU A 44 9.71 -6.67 -18.07
N GLU A 45 10.11 -6.37 -19.31
CA GLU A 45 9.94 -7.27 -20.48
C GLU A 45 10.96 -8.42 -20.47
N ARG A 46 11.19 -9.03 -19.31
CA ARG A 46 12.07 -10.19 -19.13
C ARG A 46 11.46 -11.15 -18.15
N VAL A 47 11.70 -12.43 -18.39
CA VAL A 47 11.41 -13.49 -17.43
C VAL A 47 12.69 -13.86 -16.66
N PRO A 48 12.57 -14.38 -15.44
CA PRO A 48 13.69 -14.99 -14.75
C PRO A 48 14.38 -16.04 -15.63
N ARG A 49 15.71 -16.09 -15.62
CA ARG A 49 16.52 -16.96 -16.51
C ARG A 49 16.26 -18.46 -16.39
N PHE A 50 15.54 -18.89 -15.35
CA PHE A 50 15.19 -20.28 -15.09
C PHE A 50 13.83 -20.69 -15.70
N LEU A 51 13.13 -19.74 -16.33
CA LEU A 51 11.90 -19.96 -17.11
C LEU A 51 12.22 -19.81 -18.60
#